data_AF-A0AAN7ULK2-F1
#
_entry.id   AF-A0AAN7ULK2-F1
#
_cell.length_a   1.000
_cell.length_b   1.000
_cell.length_c   1.000
_cell.angle_alpha   90.00
_cell.angle_beta   90.00
_cell.angle_gamma   90.00
#
_symmetry.space_group_name_H-M   'P 1'
#
loop_
_entity.id
_entity.type
_entity.pdbx_description
1 polymer ?
#
loop_
_entity_poly.entity_id
_entity_poly.type
_entity_poly.pdbx_seq_one_letter_code
_entity_poly.pdbx_strand_id
1 'polypeptide(L)'
;MRYIAENTTIPVPKIYHHGTAAENPTGLGPFIIMEYIEHEMTMSEALTDPLNTDEEHILDPNISEQKLELLYGQMANILLQLSTLTFSRIGSLVEQKDGQFSVSGRPLTQNMNSLVQLTDMPPTLLPSPTQTYANPDEWYSALADMHMAQLVFQHNNAVKDEDDARDKYVARQLFRQLASDGRLTSEAEPGENGKSPSRYLIYSSDFRPSNVLIDKDLRVVGVID
;
A
#
# COMPACT_ATOMS: atom_id res chain seq x y z
N MET A 1 7.19 -1.90 9.53
CA MET A 1 8.62 -1.53 9.70
C MET A 1 9.43 -2.55 10.48
N ARG A 2 9.17 -2.83 11.77
CA ARG A 2 10.01 -3.79 12.55
C ARG A 2 10.22 -5.16 11.88
N TYR A 3 9.15 -5.81 11.42
CA TYR A 3 9.24 -7.07 10.68
C TYR A 3 10.16 -6.96 9.43
N ILE A 4 10.12 -5.84 8.72
CA ILE A 4 10.98 -5.60 7.55
C ILE A 4 12.45 -5.50 7.97
N ALA A 5 12.75 -4.74 9.03
CA ALA A 5 14.10 -4.61 9.57
C ALA A 5 14.68 -5.95 10.07
N GLU A 6 13.84 -6.82 10.64
CA GLU A 6 14.25 -8.13 11.16
C GLU A 6 14.51 -9.17 10.06
N ASN A 7 13.93 -8.99 8.86
CA ASN A 7 13.95 -10.02 7.79
C ASN A 7 14.60 -9.55 6.49
N THR A 8 15.07 -8.31 6.41
CA THR A 8 15.69 -7.72 5.21
C THR A 8 16.86 -6.81 5.59
N THR A 9 17.62 -6.37 4.59
CA THR A 9 18.63 -5.30 4.76
C THR A 9 18.09 -3.92 4.39
N ILE A 10 16.77 -3.80 4.14
CA ILE A 10 16.14 -2.53 3.80
C ILE A 10 16.25 -1.59 5.01
N PRO A 11 16.87 -0.41 4.88
CA PRO A 11 16.94 0.54 5.97
C PRO A 11 15.57 1.17 6.18
N VAL A 12 14.95 0.91 7.33
CA VAL A 12 13.66 1.50 7.74
C VAL A 12 13.83 2.20 9.09
N PRO A 13 13.12 3.30 9.36
CA PRO A 13 13.30 4.03 10.60
C PRO A 13 12.86 3.20 11.82
N LYS A 14 13.58 3.36 12.92
CA LYS A 14 13.13 2.81 14.20
C LYS A 14 11.89 3.54 14.69
N ILE A 15 10.84 2.81 15.02
CA ILE A 15 9.66 3.36 15.70
C ILE A 15 9.95 3.49 17.20
N TYR A 16 9.82 4.69 17.75
CA TYR A 16 9.93 4.95 19.19
C TYR A 16 8.58 4.85 19.90
N HIS A 17 7.53 5.35 19.26
CA HIS A 17 6.18 5.30 19.81
C HIS A 17 5.12 5.46 18.71
N HIS A 18 3.90 5.06 18.99
CA HIS A 18 2.74 5.36 18.15
C HIS A 18 1.49 5.36 19.02
N GLY A 19 0.45 6.05 18.58
CA GLY A 19 -0.81 6.13 19.32
C GLY A 19 -1.99 6.40 18.42
N THR A 20 -3.16 5.97 18.89
CA THR A 20 -4.45 6.25 18.29
C THR A 20 -4.84 7.72 18.47
N ALA A 21 -5.87 8.17 17.77
CA ALA A 21 -6.41 9.52 17.94
C ALA A 21 -6.85 9.82 19.38
N ALA A 22 -7.37 8.82 20.09
CA ALA A 22 -7.80 8.95 21.48
C ALA A 22 -6.63 9.08 22.46
N GLU A 23 -5.47 8.52 22.10
CA GLU A 23 -4.23 8.60 22.89
C GLU A 23 -3.42 9.87 22.59
N ASN A 24 -3.78 10.62 21.54
CA ASN A 24 -3.09 11.85 21.18
C ASN A 24 -3.61 13.05 22.00
N PRO A 25 -2.81 13.62 22.93
CA PRO A 25 -3.24 14.72 23.78
C PRO A 25 -3.53 16.03 23.03
N THR A 26 -3.08 16.16 21.78
CA THR A 26 -3.32 17.33 20.93
C THR A 26 -4.67 17.29 20.22
N GLY A 27 -5.32 16.12 20.15
CA GLY A 27 -6.53 15.92 19.36
C GLY A 27 -6.32 15.93 17.85
N LEU A 28 -5.07 15.92 17.35
CA LEU A 28 -4.75 15.99 15.92
C LEU A 28 -4.87 14.66 15.14
N GLY A 29 -5.36 13.60 15.79
CA GLY A 29 -5.51 12.28 15.18
C GLY A 29 -4.43 11.27 15.60
N PRO A 30 -4.35 10.09 14.96
CA PRO A 30 -3.33 9.10 15.27
C PRO A 30 -1.92 9.63 14.93
N PHE A 31 -0.89 9.10 15.60
CA PHE A 31 0.47 9.57 15.41
C PHE A 31 1.50 8.43 15.50
N ILE A 32 2.67 8.66 14.90
CA ILE A 32 3.85 7.81 15.00
C ILE A 32 5.04 8.72 15.31
N ILE A 33 5.86 8.33 16.28
CA ILE A 33 7.15 8.93 16.61
C ILE A 33 8.22 7.93 16.18
N MET A 34 9.07 8.35 15.26
CA MET A 34 10.08 7.50 14.64
C MET A 34 11.41 8.22 14.48
N GLU A 35 12.45 7.44 14.27
CA GLU A 35 13.81 7.89 13.99
C GLU A 35 13.85 8.84 12.80
N TYR A 36 14.57 9.96 12.99
CA TYR A 36 14.96 10.81 11.89
C TYR A 36 16.14 10.18 11.17
N ILE A 37 15.97 9.89 9.87
CA ILE A 37 17.03 9.38 9.01
C ILE A 37 17.71 10.59 8.36
N GLU A 38 19.00 10.78 8.63
CA GLU A 38 19.79 11.78 7.92
C GLU A 38 19.89 11.38 6.44
N HIS A 39 19.44 12.27 5.56
CA HIS A 39 19.39 12.06 4.11
C HIS A 39 19.58 13.38 3.39
N GLU A 40 19.97 13.32 2.12
CA GLU A 40 20.13 14.50 1.26
C GLU A 40 18.81 14.84 0.56
N MET A 41 18.15 13.83 0.00
CA MET A 41 16.91 13.97 -0.77
C MET A 41 16.17 12.63 -0.88
N THR A 42 14.96 12.66 -1.42
CA THR A 42 14.25 11.47 -1.89
C THR A 42 14.81 11.00 -3.24
N MET A 43 14.66 9.71 -3.56
CA MET A 43 15.00 9.18 -4.87
C MET A 43 14.16 9.83 -5.97
N SER A 44 12.91 10.20 -5.68
CA SER A 44 12.09 10.93 -6.63
C SER A 44 12.70 12.28 -7.00
N GLU A 45 13.14 13.09 -6.03
CA GLU A 45 13.80 14.37 -6.30
C GLU A 45 15.07 14.17 -7.13
N ALA A 46 15.83 13.11 -6.84
CA ALA A 46 17.04 12.78 -7.62
C ALA A 46 16.76 12.39 -9.07
N LEU A 47 15.55 11.88 -9.37
CA LEU A 47 15.09 11.52 -10.70
C LEU A 47 14.42 12.68 -11.44
N THR A 48 13.98 13.72 -10.73
CA THR A 48 13.09 14.74 -11.28
C THR A 48 13.84 15.73 -12.19
N ASP A 49 13.19 16.17 -13.26
CA ASP A 49 13.67 17.22 -14.16
C ASP A 49 13.87 18.54 -13.39
N PRO A 50 15.11 19.05 -13.26
CA PRO A 50 15.38 20.28 -12.53
C PRO A 50 14.80 21.53 -13.22
N LEU A 51 14.43 21.45 -14.50
CA LEU A 51 13.88 22.55 -15.27
C LEU A 51 12.35 22.59 -15.25
N ASN A 52 11.70 21.52 -14.83
CA ASN A 52 10.24 21.42 -14.79
C ASN A 52 9.75 21.22 -13.35
N THR A 53 9.77 22.30 -12.58
CA THR A 53 9.39 22.30 -11.16
C THR A 53 7.89 22.38 -10.91
N ASP A 54 7.10 22.68 -11.95
CA ASP A 54 5.63 22.78 -11.87
C ASP A 54 4.93 21.42 -11.97
N GLU A 55 5.60 20.42 -12.56
CA GLU A 55 5.10 19.05 -12.69
C GLU A 55 5.96 18.08 -11.85
N GLU A 56 5.44 17.66 -10.70
CA GLU A 56 6.13 16.69 -9.84
C GLU A 56 6.36 15.37 -10.59
N HIS A 57 7.55 14.77 -10.38
CA HIS A 57 7.90 13.43 -10.85
C HIS A 57 8.12 13.23 -12.36
N ILE A 58 8.36 14.30 -13.13
CA ILE A 58 8.88 14.14 -14.50
C ILE A 58 10.34 13.69 -14.44
N LEU A 59 10.67 12.59 -15.12
CA LEU A 59 12.06 12.13 -15.23
C LEU A 59 12.93 13.18 -15.96
N ASP A 60 14.08 13.53 -15.39
CA ASP A 60 15.07 14.39 -16.06
C ASP A 60 15.48 13.79 -17.41
N PRO A 61 15.17 14.46 -18.54
CA PRO A 61 15.49 13.93 -19.87
C PRO A 61 17.00 13.88 -20.15
N ASN A 62 17.81 14.56 -19.34
CA ASN A 62 19.27 14.58 -19.45
C ASN A 62 19.94 13.73 -18.36
N ILE A 63 19.19 12.95 -17.59
CA ILE A 63 19.76 12.07 -16.56
C ILE A 63 20.74 11.09 -17.21
N SER A 64 21.93 10.94 -16.60
CA SER A 64 22.89 9.97 -17.11
C SER A 64 22.35 8.55 -16.91
N GLU A 65 22.61 7.68 -17.89
CA GLU A 65 22.21 6.27 -17.82
C GLU A 65 22.77 5.58 -16.57
N GLN A 66 24.00 5.93 -16.17
CA GLN A 66 24.63 5.37 -14.97
C GLN A 66 23.90 5.77 -13.68
N LYS A 67 23.41 7.02 -13.60
CA LYS A 67 22.63 7.48 -12.44
C LYS A 67 21.26 6.79 -12.42
N LEU A 68 20.62 6.68 -13.58
CA LEU A 68 19.33 6.01 -13.73
C LEU A 68 19.41 4.53 -13.32
N GLU A 69 20.41 3.81 -13.82
CA GLU A 69 20.69 2.42 -13.48
C GLU A 69 20.97 2.24 -11.98
N LEU A 70 21.77 3.14 -11.38
CA LEU A 70 22.06 3.10 -9.96
C LEU A 70 20.80 3.25 -9.09
N LEU A 71 19.94 4.23 -9.39
CA LEU A 71 18.75 4.51 -8.58
C LEU A 71 17.70 3.40 -8.74
N TYR A 72 17.37 3.02 -9.98
CA TYR A 72 16.42 1.94 -10.22
C TYR A 72 16.95 0.56 -9.82
N GLY A 73 18.28 0.34 -9.87
CA GLY A 73 18.90 -0.87 -9.34
C GLY A 73 18.70 -1.01 -7.83
N GLN A 74 18.82 0.08 -7.08
CA GLN A 74 18.54 0.08 -5.64
C GLN A 74 17.03 -0.12 -5.35
N MET A 75 16.15 0.51 -6.13
CA MET A 75 14.69 0.29 -6.01
C MET A 75 14.32 -1.17 -6.31
N ALA A 76 14.88 -1.77 -7.36
CA ALA A 76 14.68 -3.17 -7.70
C ALA A 76 15.18 -4.09 -6.59
N ASN A 77 16.32 -3.79 -5.97
CA ASN A 77 16.82 -4.54 -4.82
C ASN A 77 15.87 -4.48 -3.61
N ILE A 78 15.25 -3.32 -3.33
CA ILE A 78 14.23 -3.19 -2.27
C ILE A 78 13.01 -4.05 -2.58
N LEU A 79 12.46 -3.93 -3.79
CA LEU A 79 11.29 -4.71 -4.23
C LEU A 79 11.56 -6.21 -4.22
N LEU A 80 12.75 -6.63 -4.63
CA LEU A 80 13.16 -8.03 -4.60
C LEU A 80 13.18 -8.56 -3.16
N GLN A 81 13.76 -7.81 -2.22
CA GLN A 81 13.75 -8.20 -0.80
C GLN A 81 12.33 -8.30 -0.25
N LEU A 82 11.47 -7.31 -0.50
CA LEU A 82 10.07 -7.36 -0.08
C LEU A 82 9.32 -8.57 -0.67
N SER A 83 9.63 -8.96 -1.91
CA SER A 83 9.03 -10.13 -2.57
C SER A 83 9.40 -11.47 -1.93
N THR A 84 10.51 -11.53 -1.16
CA THR A 84 10.88 -12.73 -0.41
C THR A 84 10.04 -12.92 0.85
N LEU A 85 9.37 -11.87 1.33
CA LEU A 85 8.52 -11.89 2.51
C LEU A 85 7.12 -12.37 2.13
N THR A 86 6.87 -13.66 2.34
CA THR A 86 5.63 -14.32 1.90
C THR A 86 4.76 -14.79 3.05
N PHE A 87 3.45 -14.67 2.89
CA PHE A 87 2.45 -15.05 3.89
C PHE A 87 1.38 -15.98 3.32
N SER A 88 0.71 -16.74 4.20
CA SER A 88 -0.33 -17.71 3.81
C SER A 88 -1.73 -17.11 3.68
N ARG A 89 -1.92 -15.84 4.06
CA ARG A 89 -3.21 -15.13 4.01
C ARG A 89 -3.02 -13.67 3.62
N ILE A 90 -4.07 -13.05 3.10
CA ILE A 90 -4.16 -11.60 2.85
C ILE A 90 -4.68 -10.94 4.12
N GLY A 91 -3.96 -9.92 4.58
CA GLY A 91 -4.25 -9.18 5.81
C GLY A 91 -3.10 -8.24 6.16
N SER A 92 -3.11 -7.72 7.37
CA SER A 92 -2.03 -6.91 7.92
C SER A 92 -1.25 -7.66 9.00
N LEU A 93 0.04 -7.35 9.08
CA LEU A 93 0.93 -7.88 10.10
C LEU A 93 0.61 -7.25 11.45
N VAL A 94 0.50 -8.10 12.47
CA VAL A 94 0.28 -7.73 13.85
C VAL A 94 1.34 -8.40 14.70
N GLU A 95 2.02 -7.60 15.52
CA GLU A 95 2.92 -8.10 16.55
C GLU A 95 2.09 -8.76 17.66
N GLN A 96 2.38 -10.02 17.93
CA GLN A 96 1.75 -10.84 18.95
C GLN A 96 2.42 -10.60 20.31
N LYS A 97 1.80 -11.10 21.37
CA LYS A 97 2.29 -10.91 22.76
C LYS A 97 3.68 -11.51 23.01
N ASP A 98 4.08 -12.51 22.22
CA ASP A 98 5.39 -13.15 22.28
C ASP A 98 6.44 -12.45 21.40
N GLY A 99 6.08 -11.32 20.77
CA GLY A 99 6.94 -10.55 19.87
C GLY A 99 7.00 -11.09 18.44
N GLN A 100 6.32 -12.21 18.14
CA GLN A 100 6.25 -12.72 16.77
C GLN A 100 5.25 -11.92 15.94
N PHE A 101 5.45 -11.88 14.62
CA PHE A 101 4.52 -11.26 13.69
C PHE A 101 3.64 -12.33 13.03
N SER A 102 2.34 -12.05 12.92
CA SER A 102 1.42 -12.87 12.14
C SER A 102 0.43 -12.01 11.37
N VAL A 103 -0.13 -12.57 10.30
CA VAL A 103 -1.21 -11.93 9.54
C VAL A 103 -2.53 -12.18 10.27
N SER A 104 -2.92 -11.25 11.13
CA SER A 104 -4.14 -11.36 11.95
C SER A 104 -5.01 -10.10 11.96
N GLY A 105 -4.59 -9.04 11.26
CA GLY A 105 -5.38 -7.84 11.06
C GLY A 105 -6.01 -7.80 9.67
N ARG A 106 -7.09 -7.01 9.50
CA ARG A 106 -7.59 -6.66 8.16
C ARG A 106 -6.52 -5.92 7.35
N PRO A 107 -6.53 -6.04 6.02
CA PRO A 107 -5.71 -5.19 5.17
C PRO A 107 -5.92 -3.71 5.50
N LEU A 108 -4.84 -2.95 5.57
CA LEU A 108 -4.86 -1.50 5.76
C LEU A 108 -4.50 -0.86 4.42
N THR A 109 -5.51 -0.50 3.63
CA THR A 109 -5.30 0.07 2.29
C THR A 109 -5.66 1.54 2.26
N GLN A 110 -5.02 2.30 1.35
CA GLN A 110 -5.38 3.70 1.14
C GLN A 110 -6.86 3.86 0.77
N ASN A 111 -7.44 2.91 0.02
CA ASN A 111 -8.86 2.92 -0.29
C ASN A 111 -9.74 2.89 0.99
N MET A 112 -9.39 2.08 2.00
CA MET A 112 -10.13 2.07 3.26
C MET A 112 -10.04 3.41 4.01
N ASN A 113 -8.86 4.04 4.01
CA ASN A 113 -8.67 5.37 4.59
C ASN A 113 -9.52 6.42 3.85
N SER A 114 -9.44 6.43 2.52
CA SER A 114 -10.23 7.34 1.66
C SER A 114 -11.72 7.15 1.85
N LEU A 115 -12.22 5.92 2.04
CA LEU A 115 -13.65 5.69 2.31
C LEU A 115 -14.08 6.37 3.61
N VAL A 116 -13.31 6.22 4.69
CA VAL A 116 -13.66 6.83 5.98
C VAL A 116 -13.49 8.36 5.95
N GLN A 117 -12.50 8.87 5.20
CA GLN A 117 -12.19 10.30 5.17
C GLN A 117 -13.09 11.10 4.21
N LEU A 118 -13.36 10.55 3.03
CA LEU A 118 -13.98 11.28 1.91
C LEU A 118 -15.45 10.92 1.71
N THR A 119 -16.00 10.03 2.52
CA THR A 119 -17.40 9.63 2.48
C THR A 119 -17.99 9.66 3.88
N ASP A 120 -19.33 9.68 3.98
CA ASP A 120 -20.02 9.58 5.27
C ASP A 120 -20.16 8.12 5.76
N MET A 121 -19.34 7.20 5.23
CA MET A 121 -19.40 5.78 5.57
C MET A 121 -18.94 5.55 7.02
N PRO A 122 -19.78 4.94 7.87
CA PRO A 122 -19.38 4.56 9.22
C PRO A 122 -18.18 3.60 9.19
N PRO A 123 -17.12 3.81 9.99
CA PRO A 123 -15.95 2.92 10.05
C PRO A 123 -16.29 1.46 10.42
N THR A 124 -17.46 1.23 11.02
CA THR A 124 -18.00 -0.10 11.35
C THR A 124 -18.42 -0.91 10.13
N LEU A 125 -18.55 -0.29 8.94
CA LEU A 125 -18.84 -0.97 7.68
C LEU A 125 -17.58 -1.48 6.97
N LEU A 126 -16.39 -1.06 7.41
CA LEU A 126 -15.15 -1.71 6.97
C LEU A 126 -15.10 -3.16 7.48
N PRO A 127 -14.33 -4.05 6.83
CA PRO A 127 -14.08 -5.39 7.35
C PRO A 127 -13.67 -5.36 8.82
N SER A 128 -14.06 -6.38 9.60
CA SER A 128 -13.69 -6.48 11.03
C SER A 128 -12.18 -6.27 11.22
N PRO A 129 -11.71 -5.59 12.28
CA PRO A 129 -10.28 -5.42 12.54
C PRO A 129 -9.45 -6.71 12.51
N THR A 130 -10.07 -7.86 12.81
CA THR A 130 -9.45 -9.20 12.82
C THR A 130 -9.70 -10.01 11.54
N GLN A 131 -10.39 -9.46 10.55
CA GLN A 131 -10.72 -10.15 9.31
C GLN A 131 -9.44 -10.41 8.50
N THR A 132 -9.25 -11.64 8.01
CA THR A 132 -8.19 -11.98 7.06
C THR A 132 -8.77 -12.85 5.97
N TYR A 133 -8.12 -12.91 4.80
CA TYR A 133 -8.64 -13.62 3.64
C TYR A 133 -7.70 -14.74 3.23
N ALA A 134 -8.26 -15.93 2.98
CA ALA A 134 -7.49 -17.12 2.65
C ALA A 134 -7.01 -17.11 1.19
N ASN A 135 -7.80 -16.51 0.32
CA ASN A 135 -7.61 -16.47 -1.13
C ASN A 135 -7.99 -15.09 -1.69
N PRO A 136 -7.54 -14.75 -2.92
CA PRO A 136 -7.88 -13.49 -3.52
C PRO A 136 -9.38 -13.33 -3.82
N ASP A 137 -10.15 -14.41 -4.02
CA ASP A 137 -11.60 -14.32 -4.28
C ASP A 137 -12.36 -13.75 -3.07
N GLU A 138 -12.00 -14.21 -1.86
CA GLU A 138 -12.55 -13.66 -0.62
C GLU A 138 -12.18 -12.17 -0.45
N TRP A 139 -10.95 -11.80 -0.80
CA TRP A 139 -10.51 -10.40 -0.76
C TRP A 139 -11.24 -9.53 -1.79
N TYR A 140 -11.37 -9.99 -3.03
CA TYR A 140 -12.07 -9.27 -4.09
C TYR A 140 -13.56 -9.13 -3.81
N SER A 141 -14.17 -10.12 -3.17
CA SER A 141 -15.56 -10.02 -2.70
C SER A 141 -15.71 -8.88 -1.68
N ALA A 142 -14.81 -8.80 -0.70
CA ALA A 142 -14.81 -7.71 0.26
C ALA A 142 -14.51 -6.34 -0.40
N LEU A 143 -13.62 -6.31 -1.39
CA LEU A 143 -13.32 -5.10 -2.16
C LEU A 143 -14.54 -4.62 -2.97
N ALA A 144 -15.29 -5.55 -3.57
CA ALA A 144 -16.52 -5.24 -4.29
C ALA A 144 -17.57 -4.62 -3.36
N ASP A 145 -17.74 -5.17 -2.15
CA ASP A 145 -18.65 -4.59 -1.16
C ASP A 145 -18.20 -3.18 -0.71
N MET A 146 -16.90 -2.96 -0.54
CA MET A 146 -16.36 -1.62 -0.26
C MET A 146 -16.58 -0.63 -1.41
N HIS A 147 -16.45 -1.05 -2.66
CA HIS A 147 -16.76 -0.21 -3.83
C HIS A 147 -18.24 0.16 -3.91
N MET A 148 -19.13 -0.77 -3.55
CA MET A 148 -20.56 -0.48 -3.45
C MET A 148 -20.86 0.45 -2.28
N ALA A 149 -20.21 0.27 -1.13
CA ALA A 149 -20.34 1.19 0.00
C ALA A 149 -19.93 2.61 -0.38
N GLN A 150 -18.81 2.78 -1.11
CA GLN A 150 -18.40 4.08 -1.62
C GLN A 150 -19.52 4.76 -2.41
N LEU A 151 -20.15 4.04 -3.32
CA LEU A 151 -21.22 4.59 -4.16
C LEU A 151 -22.44 5.01 -3.33
N VAL A 152 -22.75 4.28 -2.27
CA VAL A 152 -23.88 4.59 -1.38
C VAL A 152 -23.60 5.79 -0.48
N PHE A 153 -22.38 5.92 0.05
CA PHE A 153 -22.04 6.90 1.09
C PHE A 153 -21.33 8.16 0.56
N GLN A 154 -20.76 8.13 -0.64
CA GLN A 154 -20.11 9.31 -1.22
C GLN A 154 -21.15 10.19 -1.92
N HIS A 155 -21.73 11.13 -1.17
CA HIS A 155 -22.77 12.02 -1.70
C HIS A 155 -22.22 13.15 -2.58
N ASN A 156 -21.01 13.64 -2.27
CA ASN A 156 -20.43 14.80 -2.93
C ASN A 156 -19.29 14.40 -3.87
N ASN A 157 -19.23 15.04 -5.04
CA ASN A 157 -18.15 14.85 -6.02
C ASN A 157 -17.89 13.38 -6.42
N ALA A 158 -18.89 12.51 -6.28
CA ALA A 158 -18.76 11.09 -6.63
C ALA A 158 -18.83 10.85 -8.14
N VAL A 159 -19.60 11.70 -8.85
CA VAL A 159 -19.86 11.60 -10.29
C VAL A 159 -19.81 12.99 -10.93
N LYS A 160 -19.40 13.06 -12.21
CA LYS A 160 -19.33 14.30 -13.00
C LYS A 160 -20.70 14.66 -13.59
N ASP A 161 -21.39 13.66 -14.09
CA ASP A 161 -22.69 13.75 -14.75
C ASP A 161 -23.43 12.41 -14.66
N GLU A 162 -24.59 12.32 -15.32
CA GLU A 162 -25.45 11.14 -15.29
C GLU A 162 -24.81 9.92 -15.97
N ASP A 163 -24.03 10.13 -17.03
CA ASP A 163 -23.39 9.04 -17.77
C ASP A 163 -22.20 8.48 -16.98
N ASP A 164 -21.38 9.34 -16.37
CA ASP A 164 -20.35 8.92 -15.42
C ASP A 164 -20.94 8.15 -14.24
N ALA A 165 -22.13 8.53 -13.75
CA ALA A 165 -22.83 7.80 -12.71
C ALA A 165 -23.26 6.38 -13.16
N ARG A 166 -23.84 6.26 -14.35
CA ARG A 166 -24.23 4.97 -14.94
C ARG A 166 -23.02 4.07 -15.14
N ASP A 167 -21.96 4.60 -15.75
CA ASP A 167 -20.74 3.85 -16.04
C ASP A 167 -20.09 3.34 -14.75
N LYS A 168 -19.97 4.21 -13.74
CA LYS A 168 -19.43 3.85 -12.41
C LYS A 168 -20.27 2.80 -11.70
N TYR A 169 -21.59 2.85 -11.81
CA TYR A 169 -22.48 1.85 -11.22
C TYR A 169 -22.34 0.52 -11.94
N VAL A 170 -22.44 0.52 -13.28
CA VAL A 170 -22.33 -0.70 -14.10
C VAL A 170 -20.97 -1.36 -13.89
N ALA A 171 -19.87 -0.59 -13.91
CA ALA A 171 -18.52 -1.11 -13.68
C ALA A 171 -18.40 -1.80 -12.31
N ARG A 172 -18.95 -1.21 -11.24
CA ARG A 172 -18.95 -1.82 -9.90
C ARG A 172 -19.79 -3.09 -9.82
N GLN A 173 -20.95 -3.11 -10.48
CA GLN A 173 -21.80 -4.30 -10.53
C GLN A 173 -21.13 -5.43 -11.32
N LEU A 174 -20.50 -5.12 -12.46
CA LEU A 174 -19.72 -6.09 -13.23
C LEU A 174 -18.54 -6.62 -12.41
N PHE A 175 -17.79 -5.74 -11.74
CA PHE A 175 -16.70 -6.15 -10.85
C PHE A 175 -17.20 -7.09 -9.74
N ARG A 176 -18.31 -6.73 -9.08
CA ARG A 176 -18.92 -7.54 -8.02
C ARG A 176 -19.36 -8.91 -8.53
N GLN A 177 -19.96 -8.96 -9.72
CA GLN A 177 -20.35 -10.21 -10.36
C GLN A 177 -19.13 -11.08 -10.70
N LEU A 178 -18.08 -10.50 -11.28
CA LEU A 178 -16.84 -11.23 -11.56
C LEU A 178 -16.17 -11.74 -10.29
N ALA A 179 -16.21 -10.96 -9.19
CA ALA A 179 -15.71 -11.38 -7.88
C ALA A 179 -16.52 -12.55 -7.32
N SER A 180 -17.85 -12.47 -7.34
CA SER A 180 -18.72 -13.55 -6.85
C SER A 180 -18.60 -14.83 -7.67
N ASP A 181 -18.32 -14.69 -8.96
CA ASP A 181 -18.15 -15.82 -9.89
C ASP A 181 -16.73 -16.41 -9.83
N GLY A 182 -15.80 -15.85 -9.05
CA GLY A 182 -14.40 -16.30 -8.98
C GLY A 182 -13.62 -16.07 -10.28
N ARG A 183 -14.04 -15.10 -11.09
CA ARG A 183 -13.49 -14.82 -12.44
C ARG A 183 -12.42 -13.73 -12.47
N LEU A 184 -12.10 -13.15 -11.32
CA LEU A 184 -11.03 -12.15 -11.18
C LEU A 184 -9.65 -12.78 -10.97
N THR A 185 -9.60 -14.10 -10.75
CA THR A 185 -8.39 -14.84 -10.35
C THR A 185 -8.08 -16.03 -11.26
N SER A 186 -8.97 -16.34 -12.21
CA SER A 186 -8.96 -17.55 -13.02
C SER A 186 -7.80 -17.67 -14.01
N GLU A 187 -7.05 -16.59 -14.27
CA GLU A 187 -5.90 -16.58 -15.19
C GLU A 187 -4.55 -16.81 -14.48
N ALA A 188 -4.53 -16.87 -13.15
CA ALA A 188 -3.31 -17.26 -12.43
C ALA A 188 -3.16 -18.78 -12.50
N GLU A 189 -2.47 -19.28 -13.53
CA GLU A 189 -2.24 -20.71 -13.68
C GLU A 189 -1.65 -21.33 -12.40
N PRO A 190 -2.20 -22.44 -11.89
CA PRO A 190 -1.54 -23.21 -10.87
C PRO A 190 -0.26 -23.76 -11.49
N GLY A 191 0.89 -23.20 -11.12
CA GLY A 191 2.20 -23.73 -11.51
C GLY A 191 2.24 -25.25 -11.32
N GLU A 192 2.91 -25.95 -12.24
CA GLU A 192 2.87 -27.38 -12.57
C GLU A 192 2.96 -28.43 -11.42
N ASN A 193 2.95 -28.03 -10.15
CA ASN A 193 3.03 -28.92 -8.99
C ASN A 193 1.87 -28.79 -7.99
N GLY A 194 0.71 -28.25 -8.37
CA GLY A 194 -0.59 -28.47 -7.69
C GLY A 194 -0.69 -28.13 -6.19
N LYS A 195 0.34 -27.56 -5.57
CA LYS A 195 0.46 -27.31 -4.11
C LYS A 195 1.52 -26.25 -3.80
N SER A 196 1.70 -25.21 -4.61
CA SER A 196 2.33 -24.02 -4.02
C SER A 196 1.26 -23.34 -3.19
N PRO A 197 1.32 -23.33 -1.84
CA PRO A 197 0.36 -22.56 -1.05
C PRO A 197 0.42 -21.12 -1.55
N SER A 198 -0.73 -20.50 -1.78
CA SER A 198 -0.79 -19.09 -2.18
C SER A 198 0.06 -18.28 -1.21
N ARG A 199 1.12 -17.66 -1.75
CA ARG A 199 2.07 -16.83 -1.02
C ARG A 199 1.75 -15.39 -1.35
N TYR A 200 1.21 -14.67 -0.37
CA TYR A 200 0.92 -13.24 -0.49
C TYR A 200 2.14 -12.44 -0.07
N LEU A 201 2.38 -11.32 -0.76
CA LEU A 201 3.54 -10.47 -0.57
C LEU A 201 3.20 -9.26 0.30
N ILE A 202 4.22 -8.63 0.87
CA ILE A 202 4.08 -7.25 1.37
C ILE A 202 3.70 -6.34 0.22
N TYR A 203 2.71 -5.49 0.45
CA TYR A 203 2.24 -4.50 -0.51
C TYR A 203 1.94 -3.20 0.22
N SER A 204 2.34 -2.08 -0.38
CA SER A 204 1.86 -0.75 -0.04
C SER A 204 1.36 -0.06 -1.31
N SER A 205 0.24 0.64 -1.20
CA SER A 205 -0.40 1.34 -2.32
C SER A 205 0.33 2.61 -2.75
N ASP A 206 1.22 3.15 -1.92
CA ASP A 206 1.95 4.38 -2.22
C ASP A 206 3.46 4.13 -2.42
N PHE A 207 3.95 2.90 -2.32
CA PHE A 207 5.39 2.64 -2.36
C PHE A 207 6.02 2.97 -3.72
N ARG A 208 6.72 4.10 -3.77
CA ARG A 208 7.31 4.70 -4.98
C ARG A 208 8.63 5.42 -4.62
N PRO A 209 9.37 5.97 -5.60
CA PRO A 209 10.66 6.62 -5.33
C PRO A 209 10.61 7.78 -4.31
N SER A 210 9.46 8.42 -4.06
CA SER A 210 9.33 9.44 -3.02
C SER A 210 9.40 8.89 -1.60
N ASN A 211 9.19 7.57 -1.42
CA ASN A 211 9.32 6.88 -0.14
C ASN A 211 10.76 6.44 0.16
N VAL A 212 11.70 6.64 -0.77
CA VAL A 212 13.07 6.17 -0.64
C VAL A 212 13.99 7.36 -0.42
N LEU A 213 14.66 7.40 0.73
CA LEU A 213 15.59 8.44 1.14
C LEU A 213 17.01 8.06 0.72
N ILE A 214 17.75 8.99 0.11
CA ILE A 214 19.12 8.78 -0.37
C ILE A 214 20.09 9.82 0.21
N ASP A 215 21.35 9.42 0.37
CA ASP A 215 22.44 10.32 0.74
C ASP A 215 23.04 11.07 -0.46
N LYS A 216 24.04 11.92 -0.18
CA LYS A 216 24.80 12.68 -1.19
C LYS A 216 25.52 11.82 -2.22
N ASP A 217 25.78 10.55 -1.90
CA ASP A 217 26.45 9.56 -2.76
C ASP A 217 25.41 8.70 -3.51
N LEU A 218 24.13 9.12 -3.48
CA LEU A 218 22.97 8.48 -4.09
C LEU A 218 22.70 7.08 -3.55
N ARG A 219 23.12 6.79 -2.32
CA ARG A 219 22.87 5.50 -1.66
C ARG A 219 21.59 5.56 -0.84
N VAL A 220 20.79 4.50 -0.91
CA VAL A 220 19.60 4.37 -0.06
C VAL A 220 20.01 4.29 1.40
N VAL A 221 19.52 5.24 2.19
CA VAL A 221 19.72 5.32 3.65
C VAL A 221 18.42 5.15 4.43
N GLY A 222 17.27 5.20 3.74
CA GLY A 222 15.97 5.05 4.36
C GLY A 222 14.87 4.68 3.39
N VAL A 223 13.90 3.92 3.86
CA VAL A 223 12.65 3.61 3.19
C VAL A 223 11.51 3.89 4.15
N ILE A 224 10.59 4.77 3.76
CA ILE A 224 9.50 5.29 4.57
C ILE A 224 8.15 5.07 3.89
N ASP A 225 7.35 4.13 4.39
CA ASP A 225 5.94 3.92 4.02
C ASP A 225 5.27 2.97 5.04
#